data_AF-A0A166K907-F1
#
_entry.id   AF-A0A166K907-F1
#
_cell.length_a   1.000
_cell.length_b   1.000
_cell.length_c   1.000
_cell.angle_alpha   90.00
_cell.angle_beta   90.00
_cell.angle_gamma   90.00
#
_symmetry.space_group_name_H-M   'P 1'
#
loop_
_entity.id
_entity.type
_entity.pdbx_description
1 polymer ?
#
loop_
_entity_poly.entity_id
_entity_poly.type
_entity_poly.pdbx_seq_one_letter_code
_entity_poly.pdbx_strand_id
1 'polypeptide(L)'
;MANPTTSTYRAIVREVSKASIFPRAGRNKEIAASFRAVAAKRTTQEGAYWHLDNALTFIRAQRTHKELLDRYNPLIDLTAEERMEATARRVGLNMPITPENGGSVKGEE
;
A
#
# COMPACT_ATOMS: atom_id res chain seq x y z
N MET A 1 3.58 -11.78 34.93
CA MET A 1 2.79 -12.11 33.74
C MET A 1 3.06 -11.07 32.67
N ALA A 2 3.19 -11.44 31.39
CA ALA A 2 3.48 -10.47 30.33
C ALA A 2 2.26 -9.58 30.07
N ASN A 3 2.45 -8.25 30.01
CA ASN A 3 1.35 -7.32 29.74
C ASN A 3 0.81 -7.53 28.31
N PRO A 4 -0.49 -7.83 28.14
CA PRO A 4 -1.07 -8.13 26.82
C PRO A 4 -1.01 -6.93 25.86
N THR A 5 -1.00 -5.70 26.39
CA THR A 5 -0.80 -4.46 25.62
C THR A 5 0.58 -4.38 24.98
N THR A 6 1.62 -4.92 25.64
CA THR A 6 2.99 -4.88 25.13
C THR A 6 3.19 -5.88 24.00
N SER A 7 2.53 -7.05 24.06
CA SER A 7 2.62 -8.06 23.00
C SER A 7 1.87 -7.62 21.74
N THR A 8 0.66 -7.07 21.86
CA THR A 8 -0.12 -6.55 20.73
C THR A 8 0.58 -5.39 20.04
N TYR A 9 1.12 -4.45 20.82
CA TYR A 9 1.92 -3.36 20.30
C TYR A 9 3.14 -3.84 19.49
N ARG A 10 3.90 -4.82 20.01
CA ARG A 10 5.04 -5.39 19.29
C ARG A 10 4.61 -6.05 17.99
N ALA A 11 3.42 -6.66 17.94
CA ALA A 11 2.87 -7.20 16.72
C ALA A 11 2.57 -6.11 15.69
N ILE A 12 2.05 -4.95 16.10
CA ILE A 12 1.84 -3.79 15.20
C ILE A 12 3.14 -3.36 14.54
N VAL A 13 4.19 -3.12 15.32
CA VAL A 13 5.51 -2.70 14.78
C VAL A 13 6.08 -3.74 13.82
N ARG A 14 5.90 -5.02 14.13
CA ARG A 14 6.32 -6.12 13.24
C ARG A 14 5.54 -6.09 11.93
N GLU A 15 4.23 -5.91 11.96
CA GLU A 15 3.41 -5.80 10.74
C GLU A 15 3.78 -4.58 9.90
N VAL A 16 3.98 -3.40 10.51
CA VAL A 16 4.49 -2.21 9.80
C VAL A 16 5.84 -2.50 9.16
N SER A 17 6.73 -3.22 9.85
CA SER A 17 8.03 -3.59 9.31
C SER A 17 7.97 -4.61 8.17
N LYS A 18 6.93 -5.45 8.13
CA LYS A 18 6.67 -6.41 7.04
C LYS A 18 6.06 -5.72 5.81
N ALA A 19 5.24 -4.69 6.03
CA ALA A 19 4.63 -3.89 4.97
C ALA A 19 5.63 -2.91 4.31
N SER A 20 6.85 -2.78 4.84
CA SER A 20 7.86 -1.89 4.29
C SER A 20 8.40 -2.42 2.95
N ILE A 21 8.45 -1.55 1.95
CA ILE A 21 9.04 -1.81 0.63
C ILE A 21 10.58 -1.88 0.71
N PHE A 22 11.18 -1.30 1.76
CA PHE A 22 12.62 -1.24 1.91
C PHE A 22 13.21 -2.47 2.64
N PRO A 23 14.40 -2.94 2.23
CA PRO A 23 15.13 -4.00 2.93
C PRO A 23 15.46 -3.58 4.36
N ARG A 24 15.60 -4.55 5.27
CA ARG A 24 15.81 -4.33 6.73
C ARG A 24 16.82 -3.24 7.07
N ALA A 25 17.93 -3.18 6.33
CA ALA A 25 19.02 -2.23 6.56
C ALA A 25 18.65 -0.77 6.22
N GLY A 26 17.76 -0.55 5.23
CA GLY A 26 17.38 0.79 4.74
C GLY A 26 16.07 1.32 5.31
N ARG A 27 15.48 0.67 6.32
CA ARG A 27 14.19 1.10 6.88
C ARG A 27 14.38 2.33 7.77
N ASN A 28 13.50 3.31 7.61
CA ASN A 28 13.47 4.45 8.52
C ASN A 28 13.10 3.99 9.95
N LYS A 29 14.02 4.21 10.89
CA LYS A 29 13.88 3.85 12.31
C LYS A 29 12.90 4.78 13.04
N GLU A 30 12.70 6.00 12.54
CA GLU A 30 11.80 7.00 13.11
C GLU A 30 10.36 6.52 13.10
N ILE A 31 9.91 5.86 12.03
CA ILE A 31 8.56 5.31 11.94
C ILE A 31 8.30 4.37 13.13
N ALA A 32 9.21 3.41 13.35
CA ALA A 32 9.10 2.49 14.48
C ALA A 32 9.22 3.20 15.84
N ALA A 33 9.98 4.30 15.94
CA ALA A 33 10.09 5.11 17.15
C ALA A 33 8.80 5.90 17.43
N SER A 34 8.15 6.46 16.41
CA SER A 34 6.87 7.15 16.51
C SER A 34 5.77 6.21 17.00
N PHE A 35 5.71 4.98 16.46
CA PHE A 35 4.78 3.96 16.98
C PHE A 35 5.07 3.59 18.44
N ARG A 36 6.35 3.52 18.86
CA ARG A 36 6.71 3.34 20.29
C ARG A 36 6.19 4.48 21.15
N ALA A 37 6.41 5.72 20.74
CA ALA A 37 6.00 6.90 21.50
C ALA A 37 4.47 6.95 21.67
N VAL A 38 3.72 6.68 20.59
CA VAL A 38 2.25 6.63 20.63
C VAL A 38 1.76 5.51 21.55
N ALA A 39 2.35 4.32 21.48
CA ALA A 39 1.96 3.19 22.32
C ALA A 39 2.29 3.42 23.80
N ALA A 40 3.45 4.01 24.11
CA ALA A 40 3.82 4.39 25.47
C ALA A 40 2.81 5.38 26.06
N LYS A 41 2.37 6.37 25.28
CA LYS A 41 1.36 7.36 25.69
C LYS A 41 -0.02 6.75 25.92
N ARG A 42 -0.41 5.74 25.13
CA ARG A 42 -1.74 5.10 25.22
C ARG A 42 -1.81 3.97 26.24
N THR A 43 -0.69 3.37 26.67
CA THR A 43 -0.68 2.22 27.59
C THR A 43 -1.33 2.54 28.95
N THR A 44 -1.34 3.81 29.37
CA THR A 44 -1.95 4.27 30.61
C THR A 44 -3.46 4.55 30.51
N GLN A 45 -4.03 4.52 29.31
CA GLN A 45 -5.46 4.75 29.11
C GLN A 45 -6.27 3.46 29.29
N GLU A 46 -7.47 3.60 29.85
CA GLU A 46 -8.44 2.51 29.89
C GLU A 46 -8.81 2.07 28.46
N GLY A 47 -8.96 0.77 28.24
CA GLY A 47 -9.27 0.22 26.91
C GLY A 47 -8.12 0.25 25.90
N ALA A 48 -6.89 0.63 26.29
CA ALA A 48 -5.73 0.65 25.41
C ALA A 48 -5.49 -0.67 24.67
N TYR A 49 -5.76 -1.80 25.33
CA TYR A 49 -5.67 -3.13 24.72
C TYR A 49 -6.57 -3.26 23.49
N TRP A 50 -7.87 -2.92 23.63
CA TRP A 50 -8.84 -3.03 22.54
C TRP A 50 -8.51 -2.12 21.36
N HIS A 51 -8.04 -0.90 21.65
CA HIS A 51 -7.60 0.02 20.59
C HIS A 51 -6.39 -0.54 19.82
N LEU A 52 -5.41 -1.11 20.51
CA LEU A 52 -4.23 -1.72 19.87
C LEU A 52 -4.62 -2.98 19.07
N ASP A 53 -5.52 -3.80 19.60
CA ASP A 53 -5.98 -5.00 18.92
C ASP A 53 -6.77 -4.70 17.64
N ASN A 54 -7.66 -3.71 17.69
CA ASN A 54 -8.39 -3.21 16.51
C ASN A 54 -7.42 -2.64 15.46
N ALA A 55 -6.44 -1.84 15.89
CA ALA A 55 -5.42 -1.29 14.99
C ALA A 55 -4.57 -2.40 14.34
N LEU A 56 -4.20 -3.43 15.11
CA LEU A 56 -3.46 -4.58 14.59
C LEU A 56 -4.27 -5.33 13.53
N THR A 57 -5.56 -5.55 13.78
CA THR A 57 -6.48 -6.20 12.83
C THR A 57 -6.60 -5.40 11.54
N PHE A 58 -6.77 -4.07 11.64
CA PHE A 58 -6.83 -3.18 10.48
C PHE A 58 -5.55 -3.22 9.64
N ILE A 59 -4.37 -3.12 10.27
CA ILE A 59 -3.09 -3.13 9.54
C ILE A 59 -2.87 -4.45 8.81
N ARG A 60 -3.24 -5.58 9.44
CA ARG A 60 -3.20 -6.90 8.79
C ARG A 60 -4.15 -6.97 7.59
N ALA A 61 -5.39 -6.51 7.76
CA ALA A 61 -6.37 -6.47 6.69
C ALA A 61 -5.90 -5.59 5.53
N GLN A 62 -5.26 -4.45 5.79
CA GLN A 62 -4.74 -3.55 4.76
C GLN A 62 -3.65 -4.22 3.90
N ARG A 63 -2.75 -5.00 4.52
CA ARG A 63 -1.74 -5.78 3.77
C ARG A 63 -2.40 -6.82 2.87
N THR A 64 -3.33 -7.61 3.42
CA THR A 64 -4.06 -8.62 2.65
C THR A 64 -4.89 -7.99 1.53
N HIS A 65 -5.55 -6.86 1.80
CA HIS A 65 -6.31 -6.11 0.81
C HIS A 65 -5.42 -5.70 -0.37
N LYS A 66 -4.23 -5.14 -0.10
CA LYS A 66 -3.26 -4.82 -1.15
C LYS A 66 -2.87 -6.05 -1.97
N GLU A 67 -2.55 -7.17 -1.33
CA GLU A 67 -2.18 -8.42 -2.02
C GLU A 67 -3.32 -8.97 -2.91
N LEU A 68 -4.57 -8.85 -2.47
CA LEU A 68 -5.74 -9.24 -3.25
C LEU A 68 -5.97 -8.30 -4.43
N LEU A 69 -5.75 -7.01 -4.21
CA LEU A 69 -5.92 -6.00 -5.23
C LEU A 69 -4.91 -6.21 -6.36
N ASP A 70 -3.63 -6.39 -6.03
CA ASP A 70 -2.58 -6.65 -7.01
C ASP A 70 -2.86 -7.92 -7.84
N ARG A 71 -3.50 -8.93 -7.24
CA ARG A 71 -3.82 -10.21 -7.92
C ARG A 71 -5.04 -10.11 -8.84
N TYR A 72 -6.11 -9.49 -8.39
CA TYR A 72 -7.39 -9.53 -9.09
C TYR A 72 -7.67 -8.26 -9.91
N ASN A 73 -7.03 -7.14 -9.59
CA ASN A 73 -7.16 -5.89 -10.33
C ASN A 73 -5.80 -5.16 -10.51
N PRO A 74 -4.89 -5.74 -11.30
CA PRO A 74 -3.58 -5.14 -11.55
C PRO A 74 -3.64 -3.83 -12.37
N LEU A 75 -4.79 -3.48 -12.94
CA LEU A 75 -4.96 -2.27 -13.77
C LEU A 75 -5.56 -1.10 -12.97
N ILE A 76 -5.65 -1.21 -11.64
CA ILE A 76 -6.30 -0.16 -10.83
C ILE A 76 -5.48 1.14 -10.79
N ASP A 77 -4.17 1.02 -10.72
CA ASP A 77 -3.24 2.16 -10.54
C ASP A 77 -2.91 2.82 -11.88
N LEU A 78 -3.35 2.24 -13.00
CA LEU A 78 -3.12 2.75 -14.34
C LEU A 78 -4.07 3.91 -14.66
N THR A 79 -3.52 4.90 -15.36
CA THR A 79 -4.31 5.96 -16.01
C THR A 79 -5.27 5.34 -17.04
N ALA A 80 -6.26 6.13 -17.48
CA ALA A 80 -7.24 5.64 -18.46
C ALA A 80 -6.57 5.18 -19.76
N GLU A 81 -5.54 5.90 -20.22
CA GLU A 81 -4.78 5.61 -21.44
C GLU A 81 -3.98 4.31 -21.30
N GLU A 82 -3.20 4.17 -20.22
CA GLU A 82 -2.42 2.95 -19.94
C GLU A 82 -3.31 1.72 -19.76
N ARG A 83 -4.50 1.89 -19.18
CA ARG A 83 -5.49 0.81 -19.05
C ARG A 83 -6.07 0.40 -20.41
N MET A 84 -6.36 1.35 -21.29
CA MET A 84 -6.77 1.06 -22.67
C MET A 84 -5.67 0.32 -23.42
N GLU A 85 -4.41 0.74 -23.26
CA GLU A 85 -3.26 0.09 -23.86
C GLU A 85 -3.03 -1.33 -23.35
N ALA A 86 -3.05 -1.53 -22.02
CA ALA A 86 -2.94 -2.85 -21.43
C ALA A 86 -4.08 -3.79 -21.88
N THR A 87 -5.27 -3.24 -22.13
CA THR A 87 -6.42 -4.00 -22.64
C THR A 87 -6.28 -4.34 -24.12
N ALA A 88 -5.79 -3.42 -24.95
CA ALA A 88 -5.49 -3.70 -26.35
C ALA A 88 -4.42 -4.80 -26.47
N ARG A 89 -3.36 -4.73 -25.66
CA ARG A 89 -2.30 -5.75 -25.63
C ARG A 89 -2.81 -7.13 -25.24
N ARG A 90 -3.86 -7.24 -24.40
CA ARG A 90 -4.48 -8.54 -24.04
C ARG A 90 -5.08 -9.28 -25.22
N VAL A 91 -5.52 -8.57 -26.25
CA VAL A 91 -6.10 -9.14 -27.48
C VAL A 91 -5.12 -9.16 -28.65
N GLY A 92 -3.83 -8.88 -28.39
CA GLY A 92 -2.79 -8.83 -29.43
C GLY A 92 -2.85 -7.58 -30.32
N LEU A 93 -3.55 -6.52 -29.89
CA LEU A 93 -3.66 -5.25 -30.60
C LEU A 93 -2.78 -4.19 -29.91
N ASN A 94 -2.27 -3.24 -30.69
CA ASN A 94 -1.65 -2.02 -30.15
C ASN A 94 -2.65 -0.87 -30.18
N MET A 95 -2.55 0.04 -29.21
CA MET A 95 -3.39 1.23 -29.22
C MET A 95 -3.04 2.12 -30.43
N PRO A 96 -4.06 2.66 -31.13
CA PRO A 96 -3.82 3.65 -32.17
C PRO A 96 -3.22 4.92 -31.54
N ILE A 97 -2.31 5.55 -32.27
CA ILE A 97 -1.72 6.83 -31.88
C ILE A 97 -2.85 7.86 -31.94
N THR A 98 -3.24 8.42 -30.80
CA THR A 98 -4.17 9.54 -30.78
C THR A 98 -3.48 10.71 -31.46
N PRO A 99 -4.04 11.29 -32.54
CA PRO A 99 -3.49 12.52 -33.09
C PRO A 99 -3.61 13.59 -32.00
N GLU A 100 -2.49 13.99 -31.42
CA GLU A 100 -2.47 15.08 -30.45
C GLU A 100 -3.10 16.31 -31.13
N ASN A 101 -4.04 16.96 -30.43
CA ASN A 101 -4.71 18.16 -30.89
C ASN A 101 -3.68 19.17 -31.47
N GLY A 102 -3.64 19.31 -32.80
CA GLY A 102 -2.96 20.42 -33.49
C GLY A 102 -1.81 20.10 -34.45
N GLY A 103 -1.58 18.84 -34.86
CA GLY A 103 -0.55 18.52 -35.87
C GLY A 103 -1.12 18.40 -37.28
N SER A 104 -1.07 19.46 -38.07
CA SER A 104 -1.31 19.44 -39.51
C SER A 104 -0.51 18.33 -40.19
N VAL A 105 -1.19 17.33 -40.73
CA VAL A 105 -0.61 16.41 -41.71
C VAL A 105 -0.34 17.22 -42.99
N LYS A 106 0.86 17.81 -43.08
CA LYS A 106 1.50 18.04 -44.37
C LYS A 106 2.11 16.70 -44.76
N GLY A 107 1.58 16.14 -45.85
CA GLY A 107 1.74 14.75 -46.24
C GLY A 107 3.10 14.41 -46.84
N GLU A 108 3.17 13.17 -47.32
CA GLU A 108 4.15 12.67 -48.29
C GLU A 108 3.45 11.60 -49.15
N GLU A 109 3.38 11.94 -50.45
CA GLU A 109 3.23 11.18 -51.72
C GLU A 109 2.31 9.94 -51.83
#